data_AF-A0A5J6JPS2-F1
#
_entry.id   AF-A0A5J6JPS2-F1
#
_cell.length_a   1.000
_cell.length_b   1.000
_cell.length_c   1.000
_cell.angle_alpha   90.00
_cell.angle_beta   90.00
_cell.angle_gamma   90.00
#
_symmetry.space_group_name_H-M   'P 1'
#
loop_
_entity.id
_entity.type
_entity.pdbx_description
1 polymer ?
#
loop_
_entity_poly.entity_id
_entity_poly.type
_entity_poly.pdbx_seq_one_letter_code
_entity_poly.pdbx_strand_id
1 'polypeptide(L)'
;MAQATSEMEVRYQAKLRQAREQFAKTTQRLFVEEITELGSSLSALPTAAPWPLAVPAECPACGHTGFASGRDKQDGDYLQVWFLPRHFGCRLCGLTLTRWELDLAGIKAQVLNDDEEPDPDCKPDFETY
;
A
#
# COMPACT_ATOMS: atom_id res chain seq x y z
N MET A 1 5.87 16.36 26.49
CA MET A 1 6.47 15.04 26.74
C MET A 1 6.90 14.48 25.40
N ALA A 2 8.21 14.33 25.15
CA ALA A 2 8.69 13.72 23.92
C ALA A 2 8.39 12.22 23.98
N GLN A 3 7.50 11.74 23.13
CA GLN A 3 7.29 10.31 22.95
C GLN A 3 8.61 9.69 22.47
N ALA A 4 9.08 8.66 23.16
CA ALA A 4 10.17 7.85 22.67
C ALA A 4 9.68 7.18 21.37
N THR A 5 10.14 7.70 20.23
CA THR A 5 9.89 7.10 18.92
C THR A 5 10.36 5.66 18.96
N SER A 6 9.48 4.73 18.62
CA SER A 6 9.85 3.31 18.56
C SER A 6 10.94 3.11 17.51
N GLU A 7 11.82 2.14 17.69
CA GLU A 7 12.86 1.81 16.71
C GLU A 7 12.28 1.61 15.30
N MET A 8 11.07 1.06 15.23
CA MET A 8 10.33 0.85 13.99
C MET A 8 9.95 2.16 13.29
N GLU A 9 9.45 3.15 14.02
CA GLU A 9 9.16 4.48 13.47
C GLU A 9 10.44 5.17 12.97
N VAL A 10 11.55 5.04 13.69
CA VAL A 10 12.84 5.59 13.25
C VAL A 10 13.28 4.98 11.93
N ARG A 11 13.20 3.64 11.80
CA ARG A 11 13.53 2.93 10.55
C ARG A 11 12.60 3.33 9.40
N TYR A 12 11.30 3.45 9.67
CA TYR A 12 10.31 3.89 8.69
C TYR A 12 10.61 5.31 8.18
N GLN A 13 10.88 6.25 9.09
CA GLN A 13 11.22 7.64 8.72
C GLN A 13 12.53 7.73 7.95
N ALA A 14 13.53 6.88 8.27
CA ALA A 14 14.77 6.81 7.51
C ALA A 14 14.53 6.34 6.07
N LYS A 15 13.69 5.32 5.86
CA LYS A 15 13.30 4.86 4.51
C LYS A 15 12.55 5.93 3.72
N LEU A 16 11.62 6.64 4.35
CA LEU A 16 10.91 7.74 3.69
C LEU A 16 11.88 8.83 3.22
N ARG A 17 12.85 9.20 4.07
CA ARG A 17 13.87 10.19 3.72
C ARG A 17 14.72 9.74 2.54
N GLN A 18 15.23 8.50 2.59
CA GLN A 18 16.01 7.93 1.50
C GLN A 18 15.22 7.88 0.19
N ALA A 19 13.96 7.46 0.23
CA ALA A 19 13.10 7.41 -0.95
C ALA A 19 12.82 8.80 -1.53
N ARG A 20 12.61 9.82 -0.68
CA ARG A 20 12.44 11.22 -1.10
C ARG A 20 13.70 11.76 -1.77
N GLU A 21 14.87 11.50 -1.21
CA GLU A 21 16.15 11.88 -1.79
C GLU A 21 16.38 11.20 -3.14
N GLN A 22 16.07 9.90 -3.23
CA GLN A 22 16.18 9.15 -4.47
C GLN A 22 15.21 9.69 -5.53
N PHE A 23 13.97 9.97 -5.17
CA PHE A 23 12.99 10.59 -6.05
C PHE A 23 13.51 11.92 -6.60
N ALA A 24 13.91 12.84 -5.71
CA ALA A 24 14.45 14.14 -6.09
C ALA A 24 15.65 14.00 -7.03
N LYS A 25 16.57 13.07 -6.75
CA LYS A 25 17.75 12.81 -7.59
C LYS A 25 17.37 12.31 -8.99
N THR A 26 16.40 11.39 -9.08
CA THR A 26 15.92 10.84 -10.35
C THR A 26 15.13 11.87 -11.17
N THR A 27 14.35 12.73 -10.50
CA THR A 27 13.44 13.67 -11.16
C THR A 27 13.97 15.09 -11.30
N GLN A 28 15.16 15.41 -10.76
CA GLN A 28 15.71 16.78 -10.76
C GLN A 28 15.82 17.48 -12.13
N ARG A 29 15.82 16.72 -13.22
CA ARG A 29 15.94 17.23 -14.60
C ARG A 29 14.66 17.06 -15.43
N LEU A 30 13.61 16.54 -14.81
CA LEU A 30 12.34 16.25 -15.47
C LEU A 30 11.32 17.31 -15.13
N PHE A 31 10.48 17.64 -16.10
CA PHE A 31 9.27 18.43 -15.88
C PHE A 31 8.18 17.59 -15.21
N VAL A 32 7.18 18.26 -14.63
CA VAL A 32 6.09 17.60 -13.89
C VAL A 32 5.31 16.62 -14.78
N GLU A 33 5.13 16.99 -16.05
CA GLU A 33 4.48 16.16 -17.06
C GLU A 33 5.28 14.87 -17.31
N GLU A 34 6.59 14.99 -17.48
CA GLU A 34 7.49 13.84 -17.70
C GLU A 34 7.52 12.91 -16.48
N ILE A 35 7.48 13.47 -15.27
CA ILE A 35 7.40 12.68 -14.02
C ILE A 35 6.07 11.92 -13.95
N THR A 36 4.98 12.55 -14.35
CA THR A 36 3.65 11.95 -14.36
C THR A 36 3.54 10.83 -15.39
N GLU A 37 4.10 11.03 -16.58
CA GLU A 37 4.18 10.02 -17.63
C GLU A 37 5.07 8.85 -17.23
N LEU A 38 6.21 9.13 -16.58
CA LEU A 38 7.09 8.11 -16.02
C LEU A 38 6.39 7.29 -14.93
N GLY A 39 5.69 7.96 -14.01
CA GLY A 39 4.90 7.29 -12.97
C GLY A 39 3.82 6.38 -13.56
N SER A 40 3.10 6.87 -14.57
CA SER A 40 2.06 6.10 -15.29
C SER A 40 2.66 4.87 -15.98
N SER A 41 3.75 5.06 -16.74
CA SER A 41 4.47 3.98 -17.43
C SER A 41 4.99 2.92 -16.47
N LEU A 42 5.56 3.33 -15.33
CA LEU A 42 6.05 2.42 -14.31
C LEU A 42 4.93 1.67 -13.61
N SER A 43 3.76 2.29 -13.47
CA SER A 43 2.60 1.67 -12.82
C SER A 43 2.00 0.54 -13.67
N ALA A 44 2.13 0.62 -15.00
CA ALA A 44 1.70 -0.43 -15.92
C ALA A 44 2.59 -1.69 -15.88
N LEU A 45 3.77 -1.63 -15.23
CA LEU A 45 4.67 -2.77 -15.16
C LEU A 45 4.21 -3.78 -14.08
N PRO A 46 4.17 -5.10 -14.38
CA PRO A 46 3.76 -6.12 -13.42
C PRO A 46 4.59 -6.07 -12.15
N THR A 47 3.98 -5.90 -10.98
CA THR A 47 4.67 -5.81 -9.69
C THR A 47 5.45 -7.10 -9.40
N ALA A 48 6.78 -6.99 -9.27
CA ALA A 48 7.63 -8.10 -8.85
C ALA A 48 7.52 -8.31 -7.33
N ALA A 49 6.31 -8.64 -6.87
CA ALA A 49 6.05 -8.97 -5.49
C ALA A 49 5.92 -10.49 -5.33
N PRO A 50 6.32 -11.06 -4.18
CA PRO A 50 6.16 -12.48 -3.89
C PRO A 50 4.69 -12.89 -3.66
N TRP A 51 3.75 -11.99 -3.86
CA TRP A 51 2.34 -12.16 -3.52
C TRP A 51 1.46 -12.11 -4.78
N PRO A 52 0.41 -12.95 -4.84
CA PRO A 52 -0.39 -13.11 -6.05
C PRO A 52 -1.30 -11.91 -6.36
N LEU A 53 -1.68 -11.13 -5.34
CA LEU A 53 -2.52 -9.95 -5.50
C LEU A 53 -1.70 -8.68 -5.31
N ALA A 54 -1.91 -7.70 -6.19
CA ALA A 54 -1.37 -6.36 -6.09
C ALA A 54 -2.48 -5.32 -6.33
N VAL A 55 -2.59 -4.34 -5.44
CA VAL A 55 -3.58 -3.26 -5.49
C VAL A 55 -2.81 -1.92 -5.51
N PRO A 56 -3.21 -0.96 -6.36
CA PRO A 56 -2.59 0.35 -6.36
C PRO A 56 -2.79 1.07 -5.03
N ALA A 57 -1.75 1.75 -4.54
CA ALA A 57 -1.81 2.57 -3.33
C ALA A 57 -0.90 3.80 -3.49
N GLU A 58 -1.26 4.90 -2.85
CA GLU A 58 -0.46 6.13 -2.88
C GLU A 58 0.86 5.96 -2.13
N CYS A 59 1.96 6.40 -2.72
CA CYS A 59 3.28 6.33 -2.08
C CYS A 59 3.47 7.46 -1.06
N PRO A 60 3.74 7.17 0.22
CA PRO A 60 3.93 8.21 1.25
C PRO A 60 5.23 9.02 1.09
N ALA A 61 6.15 8.56 0.24
CA ALA A 61 7.40 9.27 -0.04
C ALA A 61 7.26 10.27 -1.20
N CYS A 62 6.66 9.88 -2.32
CA CYS A 62 6.62 10.69 -3.54
C CYS A 62 5.21 11.06 -4.04
N GLY A 63 4.14 10.58 -3.42
CA GLY A 63 2.75 10.87 -3.80
C GLY A 63 2.26 10.18 -5.08
N HIS A 64 3.13 9.44 -5.79
CA HIS A 64 2.74 8.69 -6.98
C HIS A 64 2.25 7.27 -6.64
N THR A 65 1.55 6.64 -7.57
CA THR A 65 1.06 5.27 -7.44
C THR A 65 2.20 4.27 -7.25
N GLY A 66 2.16 3.55 -6.13
CA GLY A 66 2.87 2.29 -5.92
C GLY A 66 1.87 1.13 -5.83
N PHE A 67 2.37 -0.05 -5.45
CA PHE A 67 1.54 -1.23 -5.31
C PHE A 67 1.72 -1.85 -3.93
N ALA A 68 0.60 -2.01 -3.23
CA ALA A 68 0.51 -2.90 -2.10
C ALA A 68 0.26 -4.31 -2.63
N SER A 69 0.99 -5.29 -2.12
CA SER A 69 0.92 -6.69 -2.52
C SER A 69 0.67 -7.56 -1.30
N GLY A 70 -0.16 -8.58 -1.47
CA GLY A 70 -0.70 -9.31 -0.33
C GLY A 70 -1.54 -10.51 -0.72
N ARG A 71 -2.31 -10.99 0.24
CA ARG A 71 -3.23 -12.12 0.03
C ARG A 71 -4.64 -11.62 0.13
N ASP A 72 -5.51 -12.24 -0.63
CA ASP A 72 -6.92 -12.26 -0.34
C ASP A 72 -7.21 -13.23 0.81
N LYS A 73 -8.17 -12.88 1.65
CA LYS A 73 -8.81 -13.78 2.60
C LYS A 73 -10.31 -13.67 2.36
N GLN A 74 -10.91 -14.79 1.95
CA GLN A 74 -12.34 -14.96 2.02
C GLN A 74 -12.66 -15.35 3.46
N ASP A 75 -13.49 -14.56 4.15
CA ASP A 75 -14.01 -15.01 5.45
C ASP A 75 -15.08 -16.07 5.17
N GLY A 76 -14.90 -17.26 5.73
CA GLY A 76 -15.93 -18.30 5.68
C GLY A 76 -17.21 -17.72 6.27
N ASP A 77 -18.29 -17.83 5.50
CA ASP A 77 -19.67 -17.36 5.76
C ASP A 77 -20.03 -15.94 5.29
N TYR A 78 -19.07 -15.10 4.85
CA TYR A 78 -19.38 -13.79 4.25
C TYR A 78 -18.85 -13.68 2.81
N LEU A 79 -19.66 -13.17 1.88
CA LEU A 79 -19.31 -12.94 0.46
C LEU A 79 -18.21 -11.87 0.25
N GLN A 80 -17.60 -11.36 1.31
CA GLN A 80 -16.60 -10.29 1.23
C GLN A 80 -15.19 -10.87 1.12
N VAL A 81 -14.52 -10.55 0.01
CA VAL A 81 -13.10 -10.84 -0.19
C VAL A 81 -12.27 -9.70 0.38
N TRP A 82 -11.48 -9.98 1.41
CA TRP A 82 -10.58 -9.00 2.04
C TRP A 82 -9.19 -9.06 1.41
N PHE A 83 -8.67 -7.92 0.98
CA PHE A 83 -7.26 -7.76 0.66
C PHE A 83 -6.45 -7.46 1.93
N LEU A 84 -5.49 -8.31 2.23
CA LEU A 84 -4.55 -8.18 3.34
C LEU A 84 -3.15 -7.82 2.81
N PRO A 85 -2.78 -6.54 2.79
CA PRO A 85 -1.48 -6.11 2.28
C PRO A 85 -0.35 -6.59 3.18
N ARG A 86 0.76 -7.02 2.57
CA ARG A 86 1.94 -7.58 3.25
C ARG A 86 3.22 -6.85 2.92
N HIS A 87 3.27 -6.26 1.73
CA HIS A 87 4.40 -5.52 1.22
C HIS A 87 3.92 -4.37 0.36
N PHE A 88 4.61 -3.24 0.36
CA PHE A 88 4.38 -2.14 -0.57
C PHE A 88 5.66 -1.80 -1.30
N GLY A 89 5.54 -1.52 -2.59
CA GLY A 89 6.65 -1.08 -3.43
C GLY A 89 6.25 0.10 -4.32
N CYS A 90 7.09 1.14 -4.35
CA CYS A 90 7.00 2.22 -5.32
C CYS A 90 8.20 2.18 -6.26
N ARG A 91 7.98 2.00 -7.57
CA ARG A 91 9.06 1.94 -8.56
C ARG A 91 9.71 3.29 -8.84
N LEU A 92 8.98 4.38 -8.62
CA LEU A 92 9.44 5.72 -8.97
C LEU A 92 10.48 6.25 -7.97
N CYS A 93 10.24 6.04 -6.67
CA CYS A 93 11.16 6.45 -5.60
C CYS A 93 11.94 5.28 -4.96
N GLY A 94 11.62 4.04 -5.34
CA GLY A 94 12.25 2.84 -4.78
C GLY A 94 11.80 2.49 -3.36
N LEU A 95 10.78 3.15 -2.81
CA LEU A 95 10.30 2.87 -1.45
C LEU A 95 9.77 1.45 -1.36
N THR A 96 10.25 0.70 -0.37
CA THR A 96 9.75 -0.63 -0.02
C THR A 96 9.36 -0.69 1.46
N LEU A 97 8.13 -1.12 1.72
CA LEU A 97 7.60 -1.26 3.08
C LEU A 97 7.26 -2.72 3.36
N THR A 98 7.59 -3.15 4.57
CA THR A 98 7.21 -4.44 5.15
C THR A 98 5.89 -4.34 5.89
N ARG A 99 5.27 -5.48 6.23
CA ARG A 99 3.96 -5.54 6.90
C ARG A 99 3.77 -4.52 8.01
N TRP A 100 4.72 -4.41 8.94
CA TRP A 100 4.60 -3.52 10.10
C TRP A 100 4.71 -2.03 9.72
N GLU A 101 5.42 -1.73 8.63
CA GLU A 101 5.56 -0.36 8.12
C GLU A 101 4.35 0.07 7.27
N LEU A 102 3.53 -0.88 6.82
CA LEU A 102 2.27 -0.58 6.12
C LEU A 102 1.26 0.09 7.05
N ASP A 103 1.17 -0.37 8.30
CA ASP A 103 0.29 0.23 9.31
C ASP A 103 0.67 1.69 9.57
N LEU A 104 1.98 1.99 9.64
CA LEU A 104 2.51 3.35 9.78
C LEU A 104 2.24 4.22 8.53
N ALA A 105 2.21 3.61 7.35
CA ALA A 105 1.87 4.28 6.09
C ALA A 105 0.36 4.42 5.86
N GLY A 106 -0.49 3.89 6.75
CA GLY A 106 -1.94 3.88 6.57
C GLY A 106 -2.45 2.92 5.50
N ILE A 107 -1.60 2.04 4.97
CA ILE A 107 -1.96 1.03 3.97
C ILE A 107 -2.55 -0.17 4.71
N LYS A 108 -3.88 -0.20 4.81
CA LYS A 108 -4.63 -1.18 5.61
C LYS A 108 -5.33 -2.21 4.73
N ALA A 109 -5.87 -3.23 5.39
CA ALA A 109 -6.77 -4.17 4.74
C ALA A 109 -7.98 -3.44 4.17
N GLN A 110 -8.43 -3.86 2.98
CA GLN A 110 -9.60 -3.30 2.31
C GLN A 110 -10.45 -4.43 1.74
N VAL A 111 -11.75 -4.20 1.64
CA VAL A 111 -12.67 -5.11 0.94
C VAL A 111 -12.49 -4.92 -0.57
N LEU A 112 -12.47 -6.01 -1.33
CA LEU A 112 -12.37 -5.98 -2.80
C LEU A 112 -13.74 -6.00 -3.49
N ASN A 113 -14.79 -6.42 -2.78
CA ASN A 113 -16.16 -6.48 -3.28
C ASN A 113 -16.96 -5.28 -2.72
N ASP A 114 -16.95 -4.15 -3.42
CA ASP A 114 -17.83 -2.99 -3.12
C ASP A 114 -19.11 -2.98 -4.00
N ASP A 115 -19.35 -4.02 -4.81
CA ASP A 115 -20.39 -4.03 -5.86
C ASP A 115 -21.60 -4.96 -5.59
N GLU A 116 -21.75 -5.55 -4.41
CA GLU A 116 -22.99 -6.27 -4.06
C GLU A 116 -23.79 -5.47 -3.03
N GLU A 117 -25.01 -5.06 -3.41
CA GLU A 117 -25.97 -4.40 -2.53
C GLU A 117 -26.08 -5.20 -1.21
N PRO A 118 -25.97 -4.53 -0.04
CA PRO A 118 -26.04 -5.23 1.24
C PRO A 118 -27.40 -5.89 1.39
N ASP A 119 -27.43 -7.22 1.48
CA ASP A 119 -28.65 -7.98 1.75
C ASP A 119 -29.25 -7.54 3.10
N PRO A 120 -30.44 -6.93 3.12
CA PRO A 120 -31.06 -6.40 4.34
C PRO A 120 -31.45 -7.50 5.35
N ASP A 121 -31.42 -8.78 4.98
CA ASP A 121 -31.69 -9.91 5.87
C ASP A 121 -30.43 -10.46 6.57
N CYS A 122 -29.24 -9.92 6.27
CA CYS A 122 -27.99 -10.32 6.92
C CYS A 122 -27.91 -9.75 8.34
N LYS A 123 -28.35 -10.54 9.34
CA LYS A 123 -28.10 -10.25 10.75
C LYS A 123 -26.75 -10.84 11.16
N PRO A 124 -25.86 -10.04 11.78
CA PRO A 124 -24.61 -10.58 12.31
C PRO A 124 -24.90 -11.55 13.46
N ASP A 125 -24.51 -12.80 13.29
CA ASP A 125 -24.50 -13.78 14.38
C ASP A 125 -23.17 -13.67 15.12
N PHE A 126 -23.22 -13.14 16.34
CA PHE A 126 -22.07 -12.94 17.21
C PHE A 126 -21.84 -14.14 18.13
N GLU A 127 -22.21 -15.36 17.72
CA GLU A 127 -21.94 -16.55 18.51
C GLU A 127 -20.82 -17.42 17.90
N THR A 128 -19.67 -17.38 18.60
CA THR A 128 -18.84 -18.53 19.02
C THR A 128 -17.37 -18.57 18.51
N TYR A 129 -16.50 -18.05 19.39
CA TYR A 129 -15.06 -18.36 19.69
C TYR A 129 -13.97 -18.38 18.60
#